data_AF-A0A7V7ZKI8-F1
#
_entry.id   AF-A0A7V7ZKI8-F1
#
_cell.length_a   1.000
_cell.length_b   1.000
_cell.length_c   1.000
_cell.angle_alpha   90.00
_cell.angle_beta   90.00
_cell.angle_gamma   90.00
#
_symmetry.space_group_name_H-M   'P 1'
#
loop_
_entity.id
_entity.type
_entity.pdbx_description
1 polymer ?
#
loop_
_entity_poly.entity_id
_entity_poly.type
_entity_poly.pdbx_seq_one_letter_code
_entity_poly.pdbx_strand_id
1 'polypeptide(L)'
;MTKIYIDTNIFASFYHSMSDNYSVLDELNQHVNSLIFTKQTLNEFYRTRLNVIKQAKDSLNNNMKIKSFSSSILNKNNDFIELNSIKNTFSRKLADVNSYLDSILDIKNDSFADKFYLLTNNNNVSVFPVTKTNIEAAKDRKALGNPPTSSNKYTIGDEVIWESILENIDDDLIIVTRDKTYIENIHILQEEFIKVTGKKLISVEQNISSALRKIGEIPSNSLIVEEENIRDDANVKLGASFCPICNHSLVTIVNDEGNGKITIGVQCENCMYTNWVF
;
A
#
# COMPACT_ATOMS: atom_id res chain seq x y z
N MET A 1 5.19 27.42 -6.11
CA MET A 1 4.59 26.84 -4.88
C MET A 1 4.98 25.38 -4.84
N THR A 2 5.55 24.87 -3.74
CA THR A 2 6.03 23.48 -3.71
C THR A 2 4.90 22.47 -3.98
N LYS A 3 5.16 21.54 -4.87
CA LYS A 3 4.28 20.43 -5.25
C LYS A 3 4.70 19.14 -4.56
N ILE A 4 3.73 18.28 -4.31
CA ILE A 4 3.87 16.96 -3.69
C ILE A 4 3.34 15.93 -4.67
N TYR A 5 4.24 15.09 -5.17
CA TYR A 5 3.89 13.87 -5.88
C TYR A 5 3.74 12.73 -4.88
N ILE A 6 2.65 11.96 -4.96
CA ILE A 6 2.43 10.79 -4.10
C ILE A 6 2.35 9.55 -4.97
N ASP A 7 3.22 8.59 -4.69
CA ASP A 7 3.30 7.34 -5.41
C ASP A 7 2.14 6.39 -5.06
N THR A 8 1.80 5.52 -6.01
CA THR A 8 0.73 4.54 -5.92
C THR A 8 0.87 3.63 -4.71
N ASN A 9 2.11 3.25 -4.36
CA ASN A 9 2.39 2.32 -3.26
C ASN A 9 1.92 2.86 -1.90
N ILE A 10 1.88 4.17 -1.74
CA ILE A 10 1.36 4.84 -0.55
C ILE A 10 -0.14 4.56 -0.44
N PHE A 11 -0.90 4.82 -1.52
CA PHE A 11 -2.34 4.57 -1.55
C PHE A 11 -2.72 3.10 -1.42
N ALA A 12 -1.97 2.21 -2.08
CA ALA A 12 -2.21 0.78 -2.01
C ALA A 12 -2.06 0.23 -0.59
N SER A 13 -1.18 0.83 0.21
CA SER A 13 -0.98 0.40 1.60
C SER A 13 -2.20 0.63 2.50
N PHE A 14 -3.09 1.57 2.14
CA PHE A 14 -4.37 1.77 2.83
C PHE A 14 -5.43 0.71 2.50
N TYR A 15 -5.25 -0.14 1.49
CA TYR A 15 -6.14 -1.32 1.36
C TYR A 15 -5.72 -2.47 2.27
N HIS A 16 -4.57 -2.33 2.93
CA HIS A 16 -4.01 -3.37 3.78
C HIS A 16 -4.17 -3.10 5.27
N SER A 17 -4.47 -1.87 5.68
CA SER A 17 -4.72 -1.51 7.07
C SER A 17 -6.15 -1.86 7.51
N MET A 18 -6.30 -2.20 8.79
CA MET A 18 -7.59 -2.59 9.40
C MET A 18 -8.50 -1.39 9.73
N SER A 19 -8.04 -0.15 9.55
CA SER A 19 -8.69 1.10 9.94
C SER A 19 -9.48 1.78 8.81
N ASP A 20 -10.38 2.69 9.18
CA ASP A 20 -11.10 3.55 8.24
C ASP A 20 -10.16 4.62 7.67
N ASN A 21 -9.43 4.27 6.61
CA ASN A 21 -8.35 5.08 6.01
C ASN A 21 -8.79 6.35 5.27
N TYR A 22 -10.04 6.78 5.45
CA TYR A 22 -10.62 7.92 4.74
C TYR A 22 -10.01 9.26 5.18
N SER A 23 -9.51 9.33 6.42
CA SER A 23 -8.90 10.54 6.99
C SER A 23 -7.73 11.06 6.15
N VAL A 24 -6.95 10.16 5.53
CA VAL A 24 -5.83 10.53 4.66
C VAL A 24 -6.30 11.25 3.41
N LEU A 25 -7.36 10.75 2.75
CA LEU A 25 -7.90 11.40 1.56
C LEU A 25 -8.60 12.73 1.91
N ASP A 26 -9.23 12.80 3.08
CA ASP A 26 -9.86 14.03 3.56
C ASP A 26 -8.82 15.12 3.87
N GLU A 27 -7.65 14.75 4.39
CA GLU A 27 -6.53 15.68 4.61
C GLU A 27 -5.87 16.10 3.28
N LEU A 28 -5.63 15.16 2.37
CA LEU A 28 -5.11 15.48 1.04
C LEU A 28 -6.03 16.44 0.26
N ASN A 29 -7.35 16.33 0.44
CA ASN A 29 -8.32 17.24 -0.15
C ASN A 29 -8.16 18.71 0.32
N GLN A 30 -7.56 18.95 1.49
CA GLN A 30 -7.27 20.30 1.98
C GLN A 30 -6.06 20.93 1.26
N HIS A 31 -5.22 20.11 0.65
CA HIS A 31 -3.96 20.52 0.03
C HIS A 31 -3.94 20.29 -1.49
N VAL A 32 -5.11 20.23 -2.14
CA VAL A 32 -5.25 19.94 -3.60
C VAL A 32 -4.33 20.75 -4.50
N ASN A 33 -4.11 22.03 -4.18
CA ASN A 33 -3.24 22.93 -4.95
C ASN A 33 -1.75 22.51 -4.90
N SER A 34 -1.35 21.76 -3.88
CA SER A 34 0.01 21.24 -3.73
C SER A 34 0.16 19.86 -4.35
N LEU A 35 -0.91 19.16 -4.70
CA LEU A 35 -0.83 17.77 -5.15
C LEU A 35 -0.64 17.65 -6.65
N ILE A 36 0.24 16.72 -7.03
CA ILE A 36 0.41 16.30 -8.42
C ILE A 36 0.33 14.78 -8.52
N PHE A 37 -0.24 14.31 -9.62
CA PHE A 37 -0.25 12.91 -10.02
C PHE A 37 0.13 12.80 -11.49
N THR A 38 0.50 11.61 -11.93
CA THR A 38 0.60 11.31 -13.36
C THR A 38 -0.52 10.36 -13.76
N LYS A 39 -0.89 10.35 -15.04
CA LYS A 39 -1.87 9.37 -15.53
C LYS A 39 -1.39 7.93 -15.30
N GLN A 40 -0.08 7.69 -15.32
CA GLN A 40 0.51 6.39 -15.00
C GLN A 40 0.26 5.99 -13.54
N THR A 41 0.46 6.90 -12.58
CA THR A 41 0.16 6.70 -11.15
C THR A 41 -1.30 6.29 -10.95
N LEU A 42 -2.24 6.98 -11.62
CA LEU A 42 -3.66 6.64 -11.52
C LEU A 42 -3.94 5.24 -12.08
N ASN A 43 -3.36 4.88 -13.22
CA ASN A 43 -3.54 3.56 -13.82
C ASN A 43 -2.97 2.44 -12.93
N GLU A 44 -1.83 2.69 -12.29
CA GLU A 44 -1.21 1.77 -11.34
C GLU A 44 -2.06 1.58 -10.09
N PHE A 45 -2.67 2.65 -9.57
CA PHE A 45 -3.60 2.57 -8.45
C PHE A 45 -4.75 1.61 -8.76
N TYR A 46 -5.44 1.81 -9.89
CA TYR A 46 -6.57 0.95 -10.26
C TYR A 46 -6.15 -0.51 -10.48
N ARG A 47 -4.99 -0.75 -11.09
CA ARG A 47 -4.44 -2.12 -11.23
C ARG A 47 -4.13 -2.74 -9.88
N THR A 48 -3.46 -2.01 -9.00
CA THR A 48 -3.03 -2.51 -7.69
C THR A 48 -4.24 -2.83 -6.82
N ARG A 49 -5.24 -1.95 -6.80
CA ARG A 49 -6.52 -2.16 -6.15
C ARG A 49 -7.19 -3.47 -6.58
N LEU A 50 -7.33 -3.71 -7.89
CA LEU A 50 -7.94 -4.94 -8.40
C LEU A 50 -7.17 -6.19 -7.93
N ASN A 51 -5.83 -6.12 -7.90
CA ASN A 51 -5.00 -7.20 -7.41
C ASN A 51 -5.20 -7.45 -5.91
N VAL A 52 -5.29 -6.39 -5.09
CA VAL A 52 -5.52 -6.51 -3.64
C VAL A 52 -6.88 -7.16 -3.35
N ILE A 53 -7.95 -6.71 -4.02
CA ILE A 53 -9.30 -7.30 -3.86
C ILE A 53 -9.28 -8.78 -4.25
N LYS A 54 -8.63 -9.12 -5.38
CA LYS A 54 -8.50 -10.51 -5.83
C LYS A 54 -7.72 -11.37 -4.83
N GLN A 55 -6.60 -10.87 -4.32
CA GLN A 55 -5.80 -11.57 -3.32
C GLN A 55 -6.57 -11.78 -2.00
N ALA A 56 -7.34 -10.80 -1.56
CA ALA A 56 -8.20 -10.92 -0.39
C ALA A 56 -9.26 -12.02 -0.62
N LYS A 57 -9.91 -12.03 -1.79
CA LYS A 57 -10.89 -13.06 -2.17
C LYS A 57 -10.27 -14.46 -2.23
N ASP A 58 -9.12 -14.60 -2.86
CA ASP A 58 -8.40 -15.87 -2.96
C ASP A 58 -7.98 -16.37 -1.57
N SER A 59 -7.51 -15.47 -0.71
CA SER A 59 -7.11 -15.79 0.68
C SER A 59 -8.30 -16.26 1.51
N LEU A 60 -9.45 -15.57 1.43
CA LEU A 60 -10.68 -16.00 2.09
C LEU A 60 -11.10 -17.40 1.61
N ASN A 61 -11.14 -17.62 0.31
CA ASN A 61 -11.59 -18.88 -0.26
C ASN A 61 -10.63 -20.05 -0.01
N ASN A 62 -9.34 -19.79 0.20
CA ASN A 62 -8.36 -20.85 0.48
C ASN A 62 -8.23 -21.14 1.97
N ASN A 63 -8.26 -20.12 2.84
CA ASN A 63 -7.97 -20.27 4.26
C ASN A 63 -9.22 -20.54 5.11
N MET A 64 -10.42 -20.20 4.63
CA MET A 64 -11.67 -20.33 5.40
C MET A 64 -12.52 -21.55 5.00
N LYS A 65 -11.92 -22.59 4.41
CA LYS A 65 -12.65 -23.82 4.03
C LYS A 65 -12.84 -24.76 5.23
N ILE A 66 -14.07 -24.91 5.69
CA ILE A 66 -14.43 -25.95 6.67
C ILE A 66 -14.71 -27.27 5.94
N LYS A 67 -13.88 -28.29 6.18
CA LYS A 67 -14.05 -29.63 5.59
C LYS A 67 -15.43 -30.21 5.93
N SER A 68 -16.02 -30.94 4.99
CA SER A 68 -17.26 -31.68 5.21
C SER A 68 -16.95 -33.04 5.80
N PHE A 69 -17.58 -33.33 6.94
CA PHE A 69 -17.63 -34.67 7.51
C PHE A 69 -19.09 -35.06 7.61
N SER A 70 -19.43 -36.24 7.09
CA SER A 70 -20.77 -36.81 7.19
C SER A 70 -20.64 -38.24 7.70
N SER A 71 -21.30 -38.54 8.81
CA SER A 71 -21.35 -39.88 9.38
C SER A 71 -22.75 -40.19 9.85
N SER A 72 -23.32 -41.29 9.35
CA SER A 72 -24.64 -41.77 9.77
C SER A 72 -24.73 -42.06 11.27
N ILE A 73 -23.58 -42.34 11.90
CA ILE A 73 -23.46 -42.58 13.35
C ILE A 73 -23.65 -41.27 14.13
N LEU A 74 -23.17 -40.15 13.59
CA LEU A 74 -23.21 -38.85 14.27
C LEU A 74 -24.51 -38.07 14.01
N ASN A 75 -25.31 -38.47 13.03
CA ASN A 75 -26.54 -37.76 12.65
C ASN A 75 -27.63 -37.73 13.74
N LYS A 76 -27.48 -38.50 14.83
CA LYS A 76 -28.37 -38.46 16.00
C LYS A 76 -27.77 -37.72 17.20
N ASN A 77 -26.52 -37.26 17.11
CA ASN A 77 -25.86 -36.49 18.16
C ASN A 77 -26.22 -35.00 18.00
N ASN A 78 -26.76 -34.38 19.05
CA ASN A 78 -27.22 -32.99 19.01
C ASN A 78 -26.08 -31.99 18.75
N ASP A 79 -24.90 -32.20 19.35
CA ASP A 79 -23.74 -31.33 19.16
C ASP A 79 -23.26 -31.35 17.70
N PHE A 80 -23.31 -32.52 17.06
CA PHE A 80 -22.98 -32.67 15.64
C PHE A 80 -24.00 -31.96 14.73
N ILE A 81 -25.28 -32.02 15.07
CA ILE A 81 -26.34 -31.27 14.37
C ILE A 81 -26.10 -29.76 14.50
N GLU A 82 -25.76 -29.27 15.70
CA GLU A 82 -25.45 -27.87 15.95
C GLU A 82 -24.19 -27.42 15.20
N LEU A 83 -23.11 -28.20 15.24
CA LEU A 83 -21.89 -27.93 14.47
C LEU A 83 -22.18 -27.79 12.97
N ASN A 84 -23.05 -28.63 12.42
CA ASN A 84 -23.44 -28.55 11.02
C ASN A 84 -24.27 -27.27 10.72
N SER A 85 -25.12 -26.85 11.66
CA SER A 85 -25.86 -25.58 11.56
C SER A 85 -24.93 -24.36 11.58
N ILE A 86 -23.96 -24.33 12.50
CA ILE A 86 -22.93 -23.29 12.59
C ILE A 86 -22.14 -23.23 11.29
N LYS A 87 -21.71 -24.39 10.77
CA LYS A 87 -21.00 -24.47 9.49
C LYS A 87 -21.82 -23.91 8.32
N ASN A 88 -23.10 -24.22 8.24
CA ASN A 88 -23.97 -23.68 7.20
C ASN A 88 -24.12 -22.16 7.31
N THR A 89 -24.20 -21.64 8.53
CA THR A 89 -24.24 -20.20 8.80
C THR A 89 -22.94 -19.52 8.41
N PHE A 90 -21.80 -20.11 8.78
CA PHE A 90 -20.48 -19.65 8.38
C PHE A 90 -20.33 -19.62 6.85
N SER A 91 -20.77 -20.69 6.16
CA SER A 91 -20.67 -20.77 4.69
C SER A 91 -21.52 -19.69 4.00
N ARG A 92 -22.71 -19.39 4.53
CA ARG A 92 -23.54 -18.28 4.06
C ARG A 92 -22.84 -16.93 4.27
N LYS A 93 -22.26 -16.69 5.46
CA LYS A 93 -21.52 -15.46 5.74
C LYS A 93 -20.28 -15.30 4.87
N LEU A 94 -19.57 -16.39 4.59
CA LEU A 94 -18.46 -16.38 3.64
C LEU A 94 -18.90 -16.01 2.22
N ALA A 95 -20.10 -16.46 1.79
CA ALA A 95 -20.68 -16.05 0.52
C ALA A 95 -21.11 -14.57 0.51
N ASP A 96 -21.66 -14.06 1.62
CA ASP A 96 -21.99 -12.63 1.77
C ASP A 96 -20.72 -11.76 1.61
N VAL A 97 -19.62 -12.12 2.28
CA VAL A 97 -18.34 -11.40 2.18
C VAL A 97 -17.74 -11.48 0.76
N ASN A 98 -17.79 -12.65 0.12
CA ASN A 98 -17.36 -12.78 -1.28
C ASN A 98 -18.20 -11.88 -2.22
N SER A 99 -19.51 -11.80 -1.99
CA SER A 99 -20.41 -10.95 -2.78
C SER A 99 -20.10 -9.46 -2.55
N TYR A 100 -19.78 -9.07 -1.32
CA TYR A 100 -19.28 -7.73 -1.03
C TYR A 100 -17.98 -7.43 -1.81
N LEU A 101 -16.99 -8.33 -1.76
CA LEU A 101 -15.74 -8.17 -2.51
C LEU A 101 -15.96 -8.05 -4.03
N ASP A 102 -16.92 -8.81 -4.58
CA ASP A 102 -17.32 -8.68 -5.98
C ASP A 102 -18.00 -7.34 -6.27
N SER A 103 -18.83 -6.84 -5.35
CA SER A 103 -19.51 -5.56 -5.52
C SER A 103 -18.53 -4.39 -5.57
N ILE A 104 -17.48 -4.42 -4.74
CA ILE A 104 -16.43 -3.39 -4.72
C ILE A 104 -15.44 -3.54 -5.87
N LEU A 105 -15.61 -4.46 -6.82
CA LEU A 105 -14.82 -4.40 -8.06
C LEU A 105 -15.18 -3.15 -8.87
N ASP A 106 -16.46 -2.74 -8.84
CA ASP A 106 -16.91 -1.44 -9.31
C ASP A 106 -16.39 -0.34 -8.37
N ILE A 107 -15.73 0.66 -8.94
CA ILE A 107 -15.15 1.81 -8.22
C ILE A 107 -16.21 2.53 -7.39
N LYS A 108 -17.45 2.64 -7.88
CA LYS A 108 -18.54 3.36 -7.19
C LYS A 108 -18.98 2.72 -5.89
N ASN A 109 -18.73 1.42 -5.74
CA ASN A 109 -19.07 0.67 -4.53
C ASN A 109 -17.89 0.60 -3.54
N ASP A 110 -16.73 1.13 -3.93
CA ASP A 110 -15.55 1.22 -3.09
C ASP A 110 -15.33 2.67 -2.68
N SER A 111 -15.75 2.98 -1.45
CA SER A 111 -15.69 4.34 -0.91
C SER A 111 -14.28 4.95 -0.95
N PHE A 112 -13.21 4.15 -0.82
CA PHE A 112 -11.86 4.70 -0.86
C PHE A 112 -11.46 5.03 -2.30
N ALA A 113 -11.74 4.12 -3.23
CA ALA A 113 -11.49 4.37 -4.66
C ALA A 113 -12.32 5.53 -5.20
N ASP A 114 -13.58 5.66 -4.77
CA ASP A 114 -14.46 6.77 -5.15
C ASP A 114 -13.93 8.11 -4.61
N LYS A 115 -13.54 8.19 -3.33
CA LYS A 115 -12.90 9.39 -2.77
C LYS A 115 -11.58 9.73 -3.48
N PHE A 116 -10.75 8.73 -3.80
CA PHE A 116 -9.51 8.94 -4.54
C PHE A 116 -9.78 9.45 -5.97
N TYR A 117 -10.81 8.91 -6.63
CA TYR A 117 -11.26 9.41 -7.93
C TYR A 117 -11.72 10.87 -7.84
N LEU A 118 -12.51 11.24 -6.83
CA LEU A 118 -12.95 12.63 -6.61
C LEU A 118 -11.78 13.58 -6.34
N LEU A 119 -10.79 13.16 -5.53
CA LEU A 119 -9.57 13.91 -5.26
C LEU A 119 -8.79 14.17 -6.57
N THR A 120 -8.53 13.12 -7.33
CA THR A 120 -7.70 13.19 -8.55
C THR A 120 -8.38 13.87 -9.73
N ASN A 121 -9.72 13.93 -9.73
CA ASN A 121 -10.52 14.68 -10.70
C ASN A 121 -10.82 16.12 -10.25
N ASN A 122 -10.32 16.56 -9.10
CA ASN A 122 -10.46 17.94 -8.67
C ASN A 122 -9.64 18.87 -9.58
N ASN A 123 -10.25 19.95 -10.09
CA ASN A 123 -9.61 20.89 -11.01
C ASN A 123 -8.35 21.57 -10.45
N ASN A 124 -8.18 21.57 -9.12
CA ASN A 124 -7.02 22.15 -8.46
C ASN A 124 -5.84 21.17 -8.32
N VAL A 125 -6.06 19.88 -8.56
CA VAL A 125 -5.02 18.85 -8.57
C VAL A 125 -4.44 18.75 -9.97
N SER A 126 -3.11 18.83 -10.09
CA SER A 126 -2.46 18.65 -11.39
C SER A 126 -2.30 17.17 -11.71
N VAL A 127 -2.94 16.70 -12.78
CA VAL A 127 -2.72 15.34 -13.30
C VAL A 127 -1.98 15.43 -14.64
N PHE A 128 -0.71 15.04 -14.63
CA PHE A 128 0.13 15.09 -15.81
C PHE A 128 -0.19 13.95 -16.78
N PRO A 129 -0.36 14.24 -18.08
CA PRO A 129 -0.61 13.22 -19.09
C PRO A 129 0.62 12.34 -19.29
N VAL A 130 0.41 11.18 -19.89
CA VAL A 130 1.50 10.37 -20.44
C VAL A 130 1.51 10.56 -21.95
N THR A 131 2.60 11.09 -22.48
CA THR A 131 2.80 11.33 -23.91
C THR A 131 3.68 10.24 -24.55
N LYS A 132 3.70 10.18 -25.88
CA LYS A 132 4.61 9.29 -26.61
C LYS A 132 6.08 9.63 -26.32
N THR A 133 6.37 10.91 -26.15
CA THR A 133 7.69 11.41 -25.77
C THR A 133 8.11 10.88 -24.40
N ASN A 134 7.22 10.91 -23.40
CA ASN A 134 7.52 10.34 -22.08
C ASN A 134 7.81 8.83 -22.19
N ILE A 135 7.04 8.11 -23.00
CA ILE A 135 7.23 6.66 -23.19
C ILE A 135 8.58 6.36 -23.86
N GLU A 136 9.00 7.15 -24.84
CA GLU A 136 10.29 6.97 -25.52
C GLU A 136 11.45 7.30 -24.57
N ALA A 137 11.40 8.44 -23.89
CA ALA A 137 12.40 8.84 -22.90
C ALA A 137 12.49 7.81 -21.74
N ALA A 138 11.38 7.26 -21.29
CA ALA A 138 11.34 6.24 -20.25
C ALA A 138 12.00 4.91 -20.68
N LYS A 139 11.84 4.52 -21.95
CA LYS A 139 12.55 3.35 -22.51
C LYS A 139 14.05 3.58 -22.56
N ASP A 140 14.47 4.77 -22.99
CA ASP A 140 15.88 5.14 -23.05
C ASP A 140 16.49 5.21 -21.65
N ARG A 141 15.78 5.82 -20.69
CA ARG A 141 16.13 5.83 -19.26
C ARG A 141 16.41 4.43 -18.74
N LYS A 142 15.48 3.50 -18.98
CA LYS A 142 15.62 2.10 -18.56
C LYS A 142 16.80 1.41 -19.25
N ALA A 143 16.96 1.60 -20.55
CA ALA A 143 18.03 0.99 -21.34
C ALA A 143 19.42 1.47 -20.89
N LEU A 144 19.53 2.74 -20.47
CA LEU A 144 20.75 3.36 -19.97
C LEU A 144 21.01 3.09 -18.48
N GLY A 145 20.03 2.55 -17.75
CA GLY A 145 20.12 2.33 -16.30
C GLY A 145 20.04 3.61 -15.47
N ASN A 146 19.41 4.66 -16.01
CA ASN A 146 19.23 5.93 -15.32
C ASN A 146 18.05 5.82 -14.33
N PRO A 147 18.22 6.18 -13.04
CA PRO A 147 17.15 6.09 -12.05
C PRO A 147 16.03 7.13 -12.32
N PRO A 148 14.79 6.92 -11.85
CA PRO A 148 14.30 5.68 -11.25
C PRO A 148 14.21 4.58 -12.32
N THR A 149 14.40 3.32 -11.92
CA THR A 149 14.28 2.18 -12.84
C THR A 149 13.42 1.10 -12.23
N SER A 150 12.34 0.71 -12.91
CA SER A 150 11.49 -0.35 -12.39
C SER A 150 12.25 -1.68 -12.36
N SER A 151 12.09 -2.42 -11.26
CA SER A 151 12.81 -3.67 -10.99
C SER A 151 12.60 -4.75 -12.06
N ASN A 152 11.43 -4.76 -12.72
CA ASN A 152 11.13 -5.66 -13.81
C ASN A 152 11.66 -5.11 -15.14
N LYS A 153 12.43 -5.94 -15.87
CA LYS A 153 13.02 -5.59 -17.17
C LYS A 153 12.00 -5.20 -18.25
N TYR A 154 10.73 -5.60 -18.11
CA TYR A 154 9.69 -5.37 -19.12
C TYR A 154 8.73 -4.23 -18.81
N THR A 155 8.83 -3.61 -17.63
CA THR A 155 8.00 -2.46 -17.26
C THR A 155 8.80 -1.18 -17.35
N ILE A 156 8.13 -0.05 -17.58
CA ILE A 156 8.73 1.29 -17.59
C ILE A 156 7.87 2.25 -16.74
N GLY A 157 7.22 1.76 -15.69
CA GLY A 157 6.22 2.51 -14.91
C GLY A 157 6.83 3.72 -14.22
N ASP A 158 7.80 3.46 -13.33
CA ASP A 158 8.54 4.48 -12.59
C ASP A 158 9.27 5.45 -13.55
N GLU A 159 9.83 4.90 -14.62
CA GLU A 159 10.47 5.68 -15.67
C GLU A 159 9.48 6.66 -16.32
N VAL A 160 8.30 6.19 -16.74
CA VAL A 160 7.26 7.04 -17.35
C VAL A 160 6.73 8.08 -16.38
N ILE A 161 6.54 7.73 -15.10
CA ILE A 161 6.12 8.67 -14.06
C ILE A 161 7.11 9.83 -13.98
N TRP A 162 8.40 9.52 -13.87
CA TRP A 162 9.45 10.52 -13.76
C TRP A 162 9.54 11.42 -15.00
N GLU A 163 9.52 10.84 -16.19
CA GLU A 163 9.52 11.64 -17.44
C GLU A 163 8.30 12.53 -17.57
N SER A 164 7.13 12.06 -17.14
CA SER A 164 5.89 12.86 -17.16
C SER A 164 5.98 14.04 -16.18
N ILE A 165 6.61 13.84 -15.02
CA ILE A 165 6.87 14.91 -14.05
C ILE A 165 7.85 15.93 -14.64
N LEU A 166 8.98 15.48 -15.17
CA LEU A 166 10.02 16.36 -15.74
C LEU A 166 9.48 17.24 -16.87
N GLU A 167 8.59 16.72 -17.72
CA GLU A 167 8.02 17.48 -18.84
C GLU A 167 7.02 18.57 -18.40
N ASN A 168 6.29 18.36 -17.30
CA ASN A 168 5.10 19.17 -17.00
C ASN A 168 5.23 20.05 -15.75
N ILE A 169 6.22 19.83 -14.89
CA ILE A 169 6.35 20.57 -13.63
C ILE A 169 7.11 21.88 -13.81
N ASP A 170 6.60 22.95 -13.18
CA ASP A 170 7.25 24.27 -13.12
C ASP A 170 7.40 24.77 -11.66
N ASP A 171 7.41 23.85 -10.71
CA ASP A 171 7.48 24.12 -9.28
C ASP A 171 8.53 23.24 -8.60
N ASP A 172 8.95 23.65 -7.40
CA ASP A 172 9.74 22.77 -6.53
C ASP A 172 8.92 21.54 -6.14
N LEU A 173 9.58 20.39 -5.99
CA LEU A 173 8.94 19.08 -5.85
C LEU A 173 9.34 18.38 -4.55
N ILE A 174 8.37 17.73 -3.92
CA ILE A 174 8.58 16.67 -2.93
C ILE A 174 7.96 15.40 -3.48
N ILE A 175 8.66 14.27 -3.36
CA ILE A 175 8.15 12.95 -3.74
C ILE A 175 7.82 12.17 -2.48
N VAL A 176 6.64 11.57 -2.42
CA VAL A 176 6.25 10.64 -1.36
C VAL A 176 6.21 9.23 -1.95
N THR A 177 7.19 8.41 -1.61
CA THR A 177 7.31 7.03 -2.09
C THR A 177 8.10 6.16 -1.11
N ARG A 178 7.82 4.86 -1.12
CA ARG A 178 8.64 3.82 -0.46
C ARG A 178 9.56 3.08 -1.43
N ASP A 179 9.62 3.51 -2.69
CA ASP A 179 10.45 2.89 -3.71
C ASP A 179 11.93 3.22 -3.51
N LYS A 180 12.74 2.17 -3.38
CA LYS A 180 14.18 2.30 -3.12
C LYS A 180 14.92 2.99 -4.26
N THR A 181 14.46 2.87 -5.50
CA THR A 181 15.14 3.49 -6.64
C THR A 181 15.07 5.01 -6.59
N TYR A 182 13.99 5.58 -6.05
CA TYR A 182 13.92 7.01 -5.75
C TYR A 182 14.75 7.38 -4.52
N ILE A 183 14.65 6.60 -3.44
CA ILE A 183 15.31 6.90 -2.17
C ILE A 183 16.83 6.82 -2.29
N GLU A 184 17.36 5.74 -2.86
CA GLU A 184 18.80 5.47 -2.95
C GLU A 184 19.49 6.35 -4.01
N ASN A 185 18.75 6.87 -4.99
CA ASN A 185 19.28 7.71 -6.07
C ASN A 185 18.89 9.19 -5.96
N ILE A 186 18.44 9.65 -4.79
CA ILE A 186 17.95 11.02 -4.60
C ILE A 186 18.90 12.10 -5.13
N HIS A 187 20.22 11.96 -4.93
CA HIS A 187 21.19 12.96 -5.39
C HIS A 187 21.23 13.08 -6.92
N ILE A 188 21.18 11.95 -7.64
CA ILE A 188 21.16 11.93 -9.09
C ILE A 188 19.87 12.58 -9.60
N LEU A 189 18.73 12.23 -8.97
CA LEU A 189 17.43 12.78 -9.32
C LEU A 189 17.35 14.29 -9.06
N GLN A 190 17.95 14.77 -7.97
CA GLN A 190 18.00 16.20 -7.64
C GLN A 190 18.80 16.99 -8.68
N GLU A 191 19.98 16.49 -9.06
CA GLU A 191 20.82 17.12 -10.09
C GLU A 191 20.10 17.16 -11.44
N GLU A 192 19.49 16.04 -11.84
CA GLU A 192 18.70 15.96 -13.07
C GLU A 192 17.53 16.94 -13.05
N PHE A 193 16.75 16.93 -11.97
CA PHE A 193 15.54 17.74 -11.85
C PHE A 193 15.86 19.23 -11.98
N ILE A 194 16.91 19.71 -11.30
CA ILE A 194 17.37 21.10 -11.42
C ILE A 194 17.85 21.40 -12.83
N LYS A 195 18.59 20.48 -13.45
CA LYS A 195 19.12 20.66 -14.81
C LYS A 195 18.01 20.75 -15.87
N VAL A 196 16.95 19.95 -15.72
CA VAL A 196 15.85 19.86 -16.70
C VAL A 196 14.82 20.97 -16.49
N THR A 197 14.41 21.22 -15.25
CA THR A 197 13.28 22.11 -14.94
C THR A 197 13.71 23.48 -14.41
N GLY A 198 14.95 23.62 -13.93
CA GLY A 198 15.40 24.80 -13.19
C GLY A 198 14.83 24.90 -11.76
N LYS A 199 14.04 23.91 -11.31
CA LYS A 199 13.39 23.86 -9.99
C LYS A 199 14.08 22.86 -9.08
N LYS A 200 13.73 22.86 -7.79
CA LYS A 200 14.35 21.97 -6.79
C LYS A 200 13.49 20.76 -6.50
N LEU A 201 14.07 19.57 -6.57
CA LEU A 201 13.56 18.40 -5.87
C LEU A 201 14.01 18.51 -4.40
N ILE A 202 13.10 18.95 -3.53
CA ILE A 202 13.37 19.28 -2.13
C ILE A 202 13.72 18.02 -1.34
N SER A 203 12.89 16.98 -1.43
CA SER A 203 13.12 15.70 -0.74
C SER A 203 12.31 14.54 -1.34
N VAL A 204 12.73 13.34 -0.97
CA VAL A 204 11.97 12.10 -1.12
C VAL A 204 11.59 11.63 0.29
N GLU A 205 10.30 11.64 0.59
CA GLU A 205 9.71 11.25 1.87
C GLU A 205 9.01 9.90 1.73
N GLN A 206 8.91 9.14 2.82
CA GLN A 206 8.18 7.86 2.83
C GLN A 206 6.72 8.00 3.27
N ASN A 207 6.37 9.16 3.84
CA ASN A 207 5.10 9.47 4.48
C ASN A 207 4.59 10.83 3.99
N ILE A 208 3.26 10.94 3.85
CA ILE A 208 2.54 12.17 3.50
C ILE A 208 2.72 13.21 4.60
N SER A 209 2.63 12.82 5.88
CA SER A 209 2.78 13.77 7.00
C SER A 209 4.13 14.48 6.98
N SER A 210 5.23 13.79 6.62
CA SER A 210 6.55 14.40 6.47
C SER A 210 6.58 15.43 5.34
N ALA A 211 5.96 15.11 4.19
CA ALA A 211 5.89 16.03 3.06
C ALA A 211 5.05 17.28 3.38
N LEU A 212 3.93 17.14 4.10
CA LEU A 212 3.11 18.27 4.55
C LEU A 212 3.91 19.21 5.46
N ARG A 213 4.69 18.67 6.41
CA ARG A 213 5.57 19.50 7.26
C ARG A 213 6.59 20.30 6.46
N LYS A 214 7.11 19.74 5.36
CA LYS A 214 8.11 20.39 4.49
C LYS A 214 7.54 21.56 3.71
N ILE A 215 6.23 21.58 3.45
CA ILE A 215 5.54 22.73 2.85
C ILE A 215 4.97 23.71 3.88
N GLY A 216 5.25 23.49 5.18
CA GLY A 216 4.82 24.37 6.27
C GLY A 216 3.44 24.03 6.87
N GLU A 217 2.85 22.91 6.46
CA GLU A 217 1.56 22.46 6.97
C GLU A 217 1.71 21.61 8.24
N ILE A 218 0.66 21.56 9.06
CA ILE A 218 0.63 20.75 10.27
C ILE A 218 -0.25 19.52 10.01
N PRO A 219 0.35 18.31 9.90
CA PRO A 219 -0.42 17.10 9.66
C PRO A 219 -1.41 16.81 10.78
N SER A 220 -2.57 16.27 10.44
CA SER A 220 -3.54 15.84 11.45
C SER A 220 -3.01 14.66 12.26
N ASN A 221 -3.43 14.57 13.53
CA ASN A 221 -3.11 13.39 14.34
C ASN A 221 -3.69 12.11 13.73
N SER A 222 -4.85 12.19 13.07
CA SER A 222 -5.44 11.04 12.37
C SER A 222 -4.53 10.51 11.26
N LEU A 223 -3.97 11.38 10.43
CA LEU A 223 -3.03 10.94 9.38
C LEU A 223 -1.77 10.30 9.97
N ILE A 224 -1.20 10.90 11.01
CA ILE A 224 0.00 10.36 11.65
C ILE A 224 -0.27 8.95 12.19
N VAL A 225 -1.39 8.76 12.90
CA VAL A 225 -1.79 7.46 13.44
C VAL A 225 -2.02 6.44 12.32
N GLU A 226 -2.66 6.81 11.22
CA GLU A 226 -2.87 5.89 10.10
C GLU A 226 -1.55 5.48 9.43
N GLU A 227 -0.61 6.41 9.24
CA GLU A 227 0.70 6.10 8.69
C GLU A 227 1.54 5.21 9.62
N GLU A 228 1.40 5.39 10.94
CA GLU A 228 2.01 4.51 11.95
C GLU A 228 1.40 3.11 11.91
N ASN A 229 0.05 3.00 11.88
CA ASN A 229 -0.65 1.72 11.78
C ASN A 229 -0.21 0.93 10.54
N ILE A 230 -0.08 1.59 9.39
CA ILE A 230 0.37 0.95 8.15
C ILE A 230 1.81 0.45 8.25
N ARG A 231 2.68 1.21 8.93
CA ARG A 231 4.06 0.79 9.16
C ARG A 231 4.10 -0.43 10.08
N ASP A 232 3.30 -0.42 11.13
CA ASP A 232 3.24 -1.51 12.09
C ASP A 232 2.61 -2.77 11.45
N ASP A 233 1.57 -2.64 10.63
CA ASP A 233 1.00 -3.74 9.84
C ASP A 233 2.02 -4.34 8.84
N ALA A 234 2.88 -3.52 8.25
CA ALA A 234 3.97 -4.00 7.39
C ALA A 234 5.02 -4.79 8.19
N ASN A 235 5.36 -4.32 9.40
CA ASN A 235 6.26 -5.04 10.31
C ASN A 235 5.63 -6.35 10.81
N VAL A 236 4.31 -6.34 11.06
CA VAL A 236 3.52 -7.52 11.46
C VAL A 236 3.34 -8.52 10.31
N LYS A 237 3.33 -8.10 9.05
CA LYS A 237 3.39 -9.03 7.90
C LYS A 237 4.76 -9.66 7.70
N LEU A 238 5.82 -9.02 8.19
CA LEU A 238 7.19 -9.56 8.18
C LEU A 238 7.45 -10.52 9.36
N GLY A 239 6.57 -10.59 10.36
CA GLY A 239 6.61 -11.58 11.44
C GLY A 239 5.21 -11.96 11.90
N ALA A 240 4.78 -13.20 11.61
CA ALA A 240 3.44 -13.73 11.87
C ALA A 240 2.76 -13.11 13.11
N SER A 241 1.57 -12.50 12.93
CA SER A 241 0.84 -11.81 14.01
C SER A 241 0.24 -12.78 15.03
N PHE A 242 0.01 -14.02 14.61
CA PHE A 242 -0.61 -15.05 15.41
C PHE A 242 0.24 -16.31 15.40
N CYS A 243 0.33 -16.95 16.56
CA CYS A 243 1.06 -18.18 16.74
C CYS A 243 0.44 -19.27 15.85
N PRO A 244 1.22 -19.94 14.99
CA PRO A 244 0.71 -21.00 14.13
C PRO A 244 0.25 -22.23 14.91
N ILE A 245 0.63 -22.35 16.19
CA ILE A 245 0.25 -23.46 17.06
C ILE A 245 -1.07 -23.21 17.79
N CYS A 246 -1.22 -22.04 18.42
CA CYS A 246 -2.36 -21.78 19.31
C CYS A 246 -3.15 -20.51 18.98
N ASN A 247 -2.86 -19.86 17.85
CA ASN A 247 -3.55 -18.68 17.32
C ASN A 247 -3.64 -17.49 18.30
N HIS A 248 -2.75 -17.42 19.29
CA HIS A 248 -2.59 -16.27 20.18
C HIS A 248 -1.62 -15.27 19.58
N SER A 249 -1.73 -14.00 19.97
CA SER A 249 -0.80 -12.94 19.54
C SER A 249 0.64 -13.32 19.81
N LEU A 250 1.52 -13.02 18.86
CA LEU A 250 2.96 -13.14 19.02
C LEU A 250 3.53 -11.81 19.51
N VAL A 251 4.47 -11.88 20.45
CA VAL A 251 5.23 -10.72 20.96
C VAL A 251 6.62 -10.71 20.35
N THR A 252 7.13 -9.53 20.02
CA THR A 252 8.51 -9.39 19.51
C THR A 252 9.50 -9.59 20.64
N ILE A 253 10.49 -10.44 20.40
CA ILE A 253 11.61 -10.67 21.31
C ILE A 253 12.92 -10.29 20.63
N VAL A 254 13.84 -9.71 21.41
CA VAL A 254 15.16 -9.28 20.95
C VAL A 254 16.20 -10.05 21.76
N ASN A 255 17.13 -10.70 21.08
CA ASN A 255 18.24 -11.39 21.72
C ASN A 255 19.56 -10.75 21.30
N ASP A 256 20.32 -10.28 22.29
CA ASP A 256 21.68 -9.82 22.10
C ASP A 256 22.62 -11.01 22.28
N GLU A 257 23.20 -11.49 21.17
CA GLU A 257 24.11 -12.63 21.17
C GLU A 257 25.50 -12.27 21.73
N GLY A 258 25.69 -11.02 22.17
CA GLY A 258 26.92 -10.55 22.80
C GLY A 258 28.09 -10.54 21.84
N ASN A 259 28.00 -9.70 20.79
CA ASN A 259 29.08 -9.31 19.86
C ASN A 259 28.62 -8.17 18.92
N GLY A 260 27.65 -7.35 19.34
CA GLY A 260 26.97 -6.38 18.46
C GLY A 260 26.01 -7.00 17.46
N LYS A 261 25.72 -8.30 17.58
CA LYS A 261 24.77 -9.04 16.74
C LYS A 261 23.45 -9.19 17.51
N ILE A 262 22.44 -8.49 17.02
CA ILE A 262 21.08 -8.53 17.55
C ILE A 262 20.26 -9.44 16.63
N THR A 263 19.61 -10.44 17.22
CA THR A 263 18.62 -11.27 16.52
C THR A 263 17.21 -10.89 16.98
N ILE A 264 16.29 -10.80 16.03
CA ILE A 264 14.90 -10.40 16.28
C ILE A 264 14.01 -11.59 15.94
N GLY A 265 13.20 -11.98 16.92
CA GLY A 265 12.23 -13.04 16.78
C GLY A 265 10.86 -12.63 17.27
N VAL A 266 9.91 -13.53 17.08
CA VAL A 266 8.56 -13.43 17.64
C VAL A 266 8.30 -14.66 18.51
N GLN A 267 7.70 -14.47 19.67
CA GLN A 267 7.37 -15.52 20.63
C GLN A 267 5.88 -15.52 20.98
N CYS A 268 5.29 -16.70 21.15
CA CYS A 268 3.97 -16.85 21.72
C CYS A 268 4.08 -17.01 23.23
N GLU A 269 3.51 -16.09 24.00
CA GLU A 269 3.51 -16.20 25.47
C GLU A 269 2.65 -17.37 25.97
N ASN A 270 1.70 -17.86 25.17
CA ASN A 270 0.79 -18.93 25.57
C ASN A 270 1.37 -20.34 25.37
N CYS A 271 2.08 -20.59 24.27
CA CYS A 271 2.63 -21.94 23.97
C CYS A 271 4.15 -21.97 23.79
N MET A 272 4.83 -20.84 24.03
CA MET A 272 6.27 -20.67 23.92
C MET A 272 6.85 -20.94 22.51
N TYR A 273 6.01 -20.98 21.47
CA TYR A 273 6.46 -21.01 20.08
C TYR A 273 7.34 -19.80 19.78
N THR A 274 8.51 -20.03 19.19
CA THR A 274 9.43 -18.97 18.77
C THR A 274 9.74 -19.09 17.29
N ASN A 275 9.80 -17.95 16.60
CA ASN A 275 10.26 -17.86 15.21
C ASN A 275 11.22 -16.68 15.06
N TRP A 276 12.44 -16.94 14.61
CA TRP A 276 13.48 -15.93 14.43
C TRP A 276 13.46 -15.43 12.99
N VAL A 277 13.39 -14.12 12.80
CA VAL A 277 13.19 -13.50 11.47
C VAL A 277 14.52 -12.96 10.94
N PHE A 278 15.44 -12.55 11.82
CA PHE A 278 16.81 -12.10 11.50
C PHE A 278 17.80 -12.41 12.62
#